data_AF-A0A662BAV4-F1
#
_entry.id   AF-A0A662BAV4-F1
#
_cell.length_a   1.000
_cell.length_b   1.000
_cell.length_c   1.000
_cell.angle_alpha   90.00
_cell.angle_beta   90.00
_cell.angle_gamma   90.00
#
_symmetry.space_group_name_H-M   'P 1'
#
loop_
_entity.id
_entity.type
_entity.pdbx_description
1 polymer ?
#
loop_
_entity_poly.entity_id
_entity_poly.type
_entity_poly.pdbx_seq_one_letter_code
_entity_poly.pdbx_strand_id
1 'polypeptide(L)'
;MNDFTRLSYILILSFLIIESCKSQNKDPKTQKTEQEQIKKVREYNPKDKKILSAYIDTIALDRFKKEIYKFEKEDSLQPNRIIDIVFVGSSSIRKWENLEKDMKGLRVLNRGFGGST
;
A
#
# COMPACT_ATOMS: atom_id res chain seq x y z
N MET A 1 -4.73 -43.94 40.51
CA MET A 1 -3.76 -42.82 40.41
C MET A 1 -3.71 -42.41 38.95
N ASN A 2 -4.58 -41.53 38.46
CA ASN A 2 -4.22 -40.13 38.20
C ASN A 2 -5.43 -39.31 37.68
N ASP A 3 -6.66 -39.63 38.11
CA ASP A 3 -7.84 -38.87 37.66
C ASP A 3 -7.98 -37.53 38.40
N PHE A 4 -7.58 -37.50 39.68
CA PHE A 4 -7.56 -36.27 40.48
C PHE A 4 -6.52 -35.27 39.97
N THR A 5 -5.37 -35.75 39.48
CA THR A 5 -4.31 -34.94 38.89
C THR A 5 -4.68 -34.40 37.50
N ARG A 6 -5.50 -35.13 36.72
CA ARG A 6 -5.97 -34.65 35.40
C ARG A 6 -7.09 -33.62 35.48
N LEU A 7 -8.01 -33.76 36.42
CA LEU A 7 -9.03 -32.73 36.70
C LEU A 7 -8.40 -31.46 37.29
N SER A 8 -7.39 -31.59 38.15
CA SER A 8 -6.61 -30.46 38.67
C SER A 8 -5.87 -29.70 37.55
N TYR A 9 -5.24 -30.41 36.62
CA TYR A 9 -4.48 -29.78 35.52
C TYR A 9 -5.38 -29.04 34.51
N ILE A 10 -6.59 -29.55 34.25
CA ILE A 10 -7.58 -28.91 33.36
C ILE A 10 -8.17 -27.64 34.00
N LEU A 11 -8.39 -27.63 35.31
CA LEU A 11 -8.84 -26.42 36.03
C LEU A 11 -7.74 -25.36 36.13
N ILE A 12 -6.48 -25.76 36.26
CA ILE A 12 -5.34 -24.81 36.30
C ILE A 12 -5.07 -24.23 34.90
N LEU A 13 -5.18 -25.03 33.83
CA LEU A 13 -5.04 -24.55 32.44
C LEU A 13 -6.15 -23.59 32.02
N SER A 14 -7.39 -23.74 32.51
CA SER A 14 -8.46 -22.79 32.22
C SER A 14 -8.31 -21.47 32.98
N PHE A 15 -7.78 -21.49 34.20
CA PHE A 15 -7.46 -20.28 34.96
C PHE A 15 -6.32 -19.46 34.33
N LEU A 16 -5.30 -20.12 33.75
CA LEU A 16 -4.19 -19.45 33.05
C LEU A 16 -4.62 -18.74 31.75
N ILE A 17 -5.74 -19.14 31.14
CA ILE A 17 -6.26 -18.49 29.91
C ILE A 17 -7.06 -17.21 30.25
N ILE A 18 -7.61 -17.09 31.47
CA ILE A 18 -8.42 -15.92 31.88
C ILE A 18 -7.54 -14.68 32.19
N GLU A 19 -6.26 -14.84 32.54
CA GLU A 19 -5.36 -13.70 32.81
C GLU A 19 -4.89 -12.94 31.56
N SER A 20 -5.08 -13.47 30.34
CA SER A 20 -4.76 -12.73 29.10
C SER A 20 -5.83 -11.73 28.65
N CYS A 21 -6.95 -11.60 29.37
CA CYS A 21 -8.00 -10.62 29.06
C CYS A 21 -8.25 -9.63 30.21
N LYS A 22 -7.19 -9.04 30.79
CA LYS A 22 -7.32 -7.87 31.67
C LYS A 22 -6.13 -6.92 31.52
N SER A 23 -6.05 -6.25 30.38
CA SER A 23 -5.35 -4.97 30.31
C SER A 23 -5.99 -4.11 29.23
N GLN A 24 -6.91 -3.25 29.64
CA GLN A 24 -7.03 -1.84 29.25
C GLN A 24 -8.10 -1.19 30.14
N ASN A 25 -7.83 -1.08 31.44
CA ASN A 25 -8.53 -0.09 32.25
C ASN A 25 -7.78 1.24 32.05
N LYS A 26 -8.26 2.05 31.10
CA LYS A 26 -7.66 3.35 30.78
C LYS A 26 -7.87 4.28 31.98
N ASP A 27 -6.76 4.64 32.61
CA ASP A 27 -6.63 5.64 33.67
C ASP A 27 -7.48 6.90 33.33
N PRO A 28 -8.33 7.43 34.23
CA PRO A 28 -9.21 8.58 33.94
C PRO A 28 -8.49 9.88 33.58
N LYS A 29 -7.16 9.92 33.66
CA LYS A 29 -6.32 11.02 33.17
C LYS A 29 -6.00 10.92 31.67
N THR A 30 -6.13 9.76 31.04
CA THR A 30 -5.77 9.55 29.62
C THR A 30 -6.83 10.11 28.65
N GLN A 31 -8.10 10.21 29.08
CA GLN A 31 -9.18 10.73 28.22
C GLN A 31 -9.19 12.26 28.10
N LYS A 32 -8.63 13.00 29.07
CA LYS A 32 -8.54 14.47 28.98
C LYS A 32 -7.47 14.91 27.98
N THR A 33 -6.37 14.15 27.90
CA THR A 33 -5.28 14.42 26.96
C THR A 33 -5.71 14.17 25.51
N GLU A 34 -6.52 13.15 25.23
CA GLU A 34 -7.06 12.87 23.89
C GLU A 34 -7.98 13.99 23.39
N GLN A 35 -8.88 14.54 24.23
CA GLN A 35 -9.80 15.60 23.80
C GLN A 35 -9.11 16.96 23.62
N GLU A 36 -8.11 17.26 24.43
CA GLU A 36 -7.31 18.49 24.30
C GLU A 36 -6.36 18.43 23.09
N GLN A 37 -5.90 17.23 22.73
CA GLN A 37 -5.17 16.97 21.49
C GLN A 37 -6.06 17.09 20.25
N ILE A 38 -7.31 16.65 20.29
CA ILE A 38 -8.29 16.81 19.19
C ILE A 38 -8.64 18.29 18.97
N LYS A 39 -8.82 19.09 20.04
CA LYS A 39 -9.05 20.55 19.90
C LYS A 39 -7.88 21.31 19.29
N LYS A 40 -6.67 20.75 19.34
CA LYS A 40 -5.46 21.32 18.73
C LYS A 40 -5.18 20.78 17.33
N VAL A 41 -5.99 19.84 16.83
CA VAL A 41 -6.07 19.50 15.41
C VAL A 41 -6.70 20.70 14.71
N ARG A 42 -5.81 21.62 14.34
CA ARG A 42 -6.02 22.80 13.52
C ARG A 42 -7.21 22.61 12.58
N GLU A 43 -8.15 23.52 12.70
CA GLU A 43 -9.09 23.88 11.65
C GLU A 43 -8.36 23.86 10.30
N TYR A 44 -8.77 22.93 9.45
CA TYR A 44 -8.16 22.68 8.15
C TYR A 44 -8.27 23.96 7.31
N ASN A 45 -7.14 24.65 7.13
CA ASN A 45 -7.05 25.82 6.29
C ASN A 45 -6.72 25.38 4.85
N PRO A 46 -7.65 25.52 3.88
CA PRO A 46 -7.44 25.08 2.50
C PRO A 46 -6.30 25.83 1.78
N LYS A 47 -5.69 26.84 2.39
CA LYS A 47 -4.52 27.58 1.88
C LYS A 47 -3.18 26.93 2.23
N ASP A 48 -3.13 25.94 3.13
CA ASP A 48 -1.91 25.20 3.49
C ASP A 48 -1.57 24.09 2.48
N LYS A 49 -1.70 24.38 1.18
CA LYS A 49 -1.43 23.48 0.04
C LYS A 49 -0.03 22.85 0.08
N LYS A 50 0.94 23.49 0.75
CA LYS A 50 2.34 23.08 0.81
C LYS A 50 2.59 21.81 1.63
N ILE A 51 1.81 21.60 2.70
CA ILE A 51 1.92 20.39 3.52
C ILE A 51 1.21 19.23 2.82
N LEU A 52 0.06 19.50 2.19
CA LEU A 52 -0.70 18.50 1.47
C LEU A 52 0.04 18.02 0.21
N SER A 53 0.69 18.91 -0.55
CA SER A 53 1.47 18.53 -1.73
C SER A 53 2.68 17.67 -1.37
N ALA A 54 3.43 18.02 -0.32
CA ALA A 54 4.57 17.23 0.13
C ALA A 54 4.18 15.82 0.65
N TYR A 55 3.00 15.71 1.26
CA TYR A 55 2.43 14.43 1.72
C TYR A 55 1.92 13.57 0.56
N ILE A 56 1.28 14.18 -0.45
CA ILE A 56 0.86 13.48 -1.66
C ILE A 56 2.08 13.04 -2.50
N ASP A 57 3.11 13.88 -2.62
CA ASP A 57 4.34 13.56 -3.34
C ASP A 57 5.10 12.38 -2.69
N THR A 58 5.07 12.28 -1.37
CA THR A 58 5.75 11.19 -0.63
C THR A 58 5.00 9.86 -0.64
N ILE A 59 3.67 9.86 -0.85
CA ILE A 59 2.85 8.63 -0.81
C ILE A 59 2.46 8.15 -2.21
N ALA A 60 2.21 9.05 -3.16
CA ALA A 60 1.56 8.72 -4.42
C ALA A 60 2.51 8.48 -5.61
N LEU A 61 3.77 8.92 -5.57
CA LEU A 61 4.59 9.01 -6.79
C LEU A 61 5.79 8.06 -6.91
N ASP A 62 6.22 7.37 -5.86
CA ASP A 62 7.44 6.56 -5.96
C ASP A 62 7.21 5.14 -6.51
N ARG A 63 6.00 4.59 -6.34
CA ARG A 63 5.70 3.19 -6.70
C ARG A 63 6.08 2.83 -8.15
N PHE A 64 5.82 3.73 -9.10
CA PHE A 64 6.03 3.47 -10.53
C PHE A 64 7.21 4.26 -11.13
N LYS A 65 7.91 5.04 -10.30
CA LYS A 65 8.96 5.95 -10.76
C LYS A 65 10.06 5.23 -11.54
N LYS A 66 10.43 4.03 -11.07
CA LYS A 66 11.45 3.20 -11.71
C LYS A 66 11.03 2.75 -13.11
N GLU A 67 9.79 2.32 -13.26
CA GLU A 67 9.22 1.92 -14.55
C GLU A 67 9.10 3.11 -15.51
N ILE A 68 8.63 4.26 -15.04
CA ILE A 68 8.55 5.47 -15.87
C ILE A 68 9.94 5.90 -16.34
N TYR A 69 10.94 5.93 -15.46
CA TYR A 69 12.32 6.26 -15.85
C TYR A 69 12.89 5.29 -16.88
N LYS A 70 12.54 4.00 -16.79
CA LYS A 70 12.91 3.01 -17.81
C LYS A 70 12.31 3.37 -19.16
N PHE A 71 11.02 3.74 -19.21
CA PHE A 71 10.36 4.14 -20.45
C PHE A 71 10.96 5.42 -21.03
N GLU A 72 11.21 6.44 -20.20
CA GLU A 72 11.87 7.68 -20.63
C GLU A 72 13.24 7.42 -21.25
N LYS A 73 14.02 6.51 -20.65
CA LYS A 73 15.32 6.10 -21.20
C LYS A 73 15.16 5.41 -22.54
N GLU A 74 14.20 4.48 -22.68
CA GLU A 74 13.92 3.79 -23.94
C GLU A 74 13.46 4.75 -25.04
N ASP A 75 12.61 5.71 -24.70
CA ASP A 75 12.08 6.71 -25.64
C ASP A 75 13.17 7.69 -26.08
N SER A 76 14.07 8.06 -25.16
CA SER A 76 15.21 8.92 -25.46
C SER A 76 16.18 8.31 -26.49
N LEU A 77 16.22 6.98 -26.60
CA LEU A 77 17.06 6.30 -27.60
C LEU A 77 16.46 6.39 -29.02
N GLN A 78 15.15 6.58 -29.14
CA GLN A 78 14.45 6.66 -30.42
C GLN A 78 13.33 7.73 -30.36
N PRO A 79 13.70 9.02 -30.30
CA PRO A 79 12.73 10.10 -30.08
C PRO A 79 11.70 10.24 -31.21
N ASN A 80 12.08 9.87 -32.44
CA ASN A 80 11.22 9.95 -33.62
C ASN A 80 10.59 8.59 -33.98
N ARG A 81 10.38 7.71 -32.99
CA ARG A 81 9.76 6.40 -33.24
C ARG A 81 8.32 6.59 -33.70
N ILE A 82 8.00 6.09 -34.88
CA ILE A 82 6.63 6.08 -35.39
C ILE A 82 5.93 4.84 -34.80
N ILE A 83 4.98 5.07 -33.91
CA ILE A 83 4.14 4.05 -33.27
C ILE A 83 2.72 4.17 -33.77
N ASP A 84 2.09 3.03 -34.10
CA ASP A 84 0.68 2.97 -34.45
C ASP A 84 -0.19 2.81 -33.19
N ILE A 85 0.22 1.94 -32.26
CA ILE A 85 -0.57 1.64 -31.04
C ILE A 85 0.35 1.54 -29.81
N VAL A 86 -0.04 2.20 -28.72
CA VAL A 86 0.59 2.05 -27.40
C VAL A 86 -0.34 1.25 -26.48
N PHE A 87 0.17 0.15 -25.93
CA PHE A 87 -0.53 -0.68 -24.97
C PHE A 87 -0.12 -0.28 -23.55
N VAL A 88 -1.09 0.17 -22.76
CA VAL A 88 -0.94 0.51 -21.33
C VAL A 88 -1.83 -0.38 -20.49
N GLY A 89 -1.39 -0.68 -19.27
CA GLY A 89 -2.17 -1.48 -18.34
C GLY A 89 -1.32 -2.17 -17.28
N SER A 90 -1.95 -3.06 -16.53
CA SER A 90 -1.33 -3.77 -15.42
C SER A 90 -0.44 -4.94 -15.87
N SER A 91 -0.25 -5.93 -15.00
CA SER A 91 0.65 -7.07 -15.21
C SER A 91 0.35 -7.87 -16.47
N SER A 92 -0.90 -7.92 -16.94
CA SER A 92 -1.27 -8.64 -18.17
C SER A 92 -0.65 -8.01 -19.41
N ILE A 93 -0.70 -6.67 -19.52
CA ILE A 93 -0.05 -5.96 -20.62
C ILE A 93 1.47 -6.04 -20.46
N ARG A 94 2.00 -5.79 -19.26
CA ARG A 94 3.45 -5.84 -19.00
C ARG A 94 4.09 -7.17 -19.40
N LYS A 95 3.39 -8.29 -19.22
CA LYS A 95 3.90 -9.65 -19.47
C LYS A 95 3.62 -10.16 -20.89
N TRP A 96 3.08 -9.32 -21.77
CA TRP A 96 2.78 -9.72 -23.14
C TRP A 96 4.06 -9.68 -24.00
N GLU A 97 4.89 -10.72 -23.88
CA GLU A 97 6.21 -10.81 -24.53
C GLU A 97 6.14 -10.89 -26.06
N ASN A 98 5.08 -11.52 -26.60
CA ASN A 98 4.90 -11.70 -28.04
C ASN A 98 3.99 -10.64 -28.69
N LEU A 99 3.79 -9.48 -28.04
CA LEU A 99 2.86 -8.45 -28.51
C LEU A 99 3.10 -8.02 -29.97
N GLU A 100 4.36 -7.82 -30.37
CA GLU A 100 4.71 -7.45 -31.75
C GLU A 100 4.37 -8.55 -32.76
N LYS A 101 4.48 -9.81 -32.36
CA LYS A 101 4.12 -10.96 -33.21
C LYS A 101 2.61 -11.10 -33.34
N ASP A 102 1.88 -10.89 -32.25
CA ASP A 102 0.42 -11.00 -32.23
C ASP A 102 -0.24 -9.84 -32.98
N MET A 103 0.40 -8.66 -32.98
CA MET A 103 -0.02 -7.46 -33.71
C MET A 103 0.72 -7.28 -35.05
N LYS A 104 1.11 -8.40 -35.69
CA LYS A 104 1.89 -8.38 -36.93
C LYS A 104 1.26 -7.45 -37.97
N GLY A 105 2.07 -6.53 -38.50
CA GLY A 105 1.64 -5.52 -39.47
C GLY A 105 1.37 -4.14 -38.85
N LEU A 106 1.39 -4.03 -37.52
CA LEU A 106 1.31 -2.78 -36.78
C LEU A 106 2.58 -2.55 -35.97
N ARG A 107 3.01 -1.28 -35.86
CA ARG A 107 4.11 -0.87 -34.99
C ARG A 107 3.53 -0.59 -33.61
N VAL A 108 3.73 -1.54 -32.70
CA VAL A 108 3.13 -1.51 -31.37
C VAL A 108 4.17 -1.22 -30.30
N LEU A 109 3.74 -0.65 -29.18
CA LEU A 109 4.61 -0.35 -28.04
C LEU A 109 3.99 -0.83 -26.73
N ASN A 110 4.74 -1.61 -25.96
CA ASN A 110 4.33 -2.03 -24.63
C ASN A 110 4.79 -1.02 -23.57
N ARG A 111 3.83 -0.43 -22.85
CA ARG A 111 4.03 0.47 -21.71
C ARG A 111 3.26 -0.02 -20.48
N GLY A 112 3.05 -1.33 -20.37
CA GLY A 112 2.43 -1.94 -19.19
C GLY A 112 3.35 -1.90 -17.97
N PHE A 113 2.80 -1.58 -16.80
CA PHE A 113 3.52 -1.56 -15.53
C PHE A 113 2.70 -2.26 -14.44
N GLY A 114 3.38 -2.89 -13.48
CA GLY A 114 2.70 -3.75 -12.50
C GLY A 114 2.02 -2.92 -11.40
N GLY A 115 0.79 -3.28 -11.00
CA GLY A 115 0.09 -2.60 -9.90
C GLY A 115 -0.72 -1.37 -10.30
N SER A 116 -0.98 -1.17 -11.60
CA SER A 116 -2.03 -0.26 -12.08
C SER A 116 -3.40 -0.79 -11.62
N THR A 117 -3.98 -0.16 -10.61
CA THR A 117 -5.32 -0.41 -10.04
C THR A 117 -5.98 0.90 -9.70
#